data_AF-A0A1V5L702-F1
#
_entry.id   AF-A0A1V5L702-F1
#
_cell.length_a   1.000
_cell.length_b   1.000
_cell.length_c   1.000
_cell.angle_alpha   90.00
_cell.angle_beta   90.00
_cell.angle_gamma   90.00
#
_symmetry.space_group_name_H-M   'P 1'
#
loop_
_entity.id
_entity.type
_entity.pdbx_description
1 polymer ?
#
loop_
_entity_poly.entity_id
_entity_poly.type
_entity_poly.pdbx_seq_one_letter_code
_entity_poly.pdbx_strand_id
1 'polypeptide(L)'
;MVGTIFWALHILALSWATKRMDVMSLTSLQLGLVGFLSLAISLLFERPTLFPGWSAVGAVVYTAIMGGVVAYFLMTWGQRHTTPTIAGVLMSLESVFAVIVSIACGFDSLTWRGVVGFCLAFAGTGLAQTYSASTGPEPVLDARP
;
A
#
# COMPACT_ATOMS: atom_id res chain seq x y z
N MET A 1 9.51 11.17 8.51
CA MET A 1 10.82 11.46 7.91
C MET A 1 11.68 10.20 7.81
N VAL A 2 12.01 9.50 8.92
CA VAL A 2 12.75 8.23 8.82
C VAL A 2 11.92 7.13 8.12
N GLY A 3 10.63 6.99 8.48
CA GLY A 3 9.76 5.95 7.90
C GLY A 3 9.55 6.03 6.38
N THR A 4 9.59 7.23 5.79
CA THR A 4 9.43 7.40 4.32
C THR A 4 10.64 6.89 3.55
N ILE A 5 11.85 6.95 4.14
CA ILE A 5 13.07 6.37 3.54
C ILE A 5 12.97 4.85 3.54
N PHE A 6 12.61 4.25 4.68
CA PHE A 6 12.42 2.81 4.78
C PHE A 6 11.32 2.30 3.85
N TRP A 7 10.24 3.06 3.71
CA TRP A 7 9.14 2.72 2.82
C TRP A 7 9.52 2.81 1.34
N ALA A 8 10.27 3.84 0.94
CA ALA A 8 10.81 3.93 -0.41
C ALA A 8 11.77 2.77 -0.73
N LEU A 9 12.66 2.43 0.22
CA LEU A 9 13.53 1.26 0.11
C LEU A 9 12.72 -0.05 0.02
N HIS A 10 11.66 -0.18 0.80
CA HIS A 10 10.76 -1.33 0.75
C HIS A 10 10.11 -1.48 -0.63
N ILE A 11 9.58 -0.39 -1.22
CA ILE A 11 8.99 -0.42 -2.57
C ILE A 11 10.03 -0.81 -3.63
N LEU A 12 11.24 -0.28 -3.53
CA LEU A 12 12.31 -0.61 -4.48
C LEU A 12 12.75 -2.07 -4.35
N ALA A 13 12.92 -2.55 -3.10
CA ALA A 13 13.24 -3.94 -2.82
C ALA A 13 12.12 -4.89 -3.29
N LEU A 14 10.87 -4.51 -3.09
CA LEU A 14 9.70 -5.28 -3.54
C LEU A 14 9.65 -5.34 -5.07
N SER A 15 9.85 -4.24 -5.77
CA SER A 15 9.93 -4.23 -7.25
C SER A 15 11.09 -5.05 -7.80
N TRP A 16 12.21 -5.13 -7.09
CA TRP A 16 13.31 -6.05 -7.43
C TRP A 16 12.95 -7.51 -7.15
N ALA A 17 12.32 -7.79 -6.00
CA ALA A 17 11.94 -9.13 -5.58
C ALA A 17 10.86 -9.74 -6.49
N THR A 18 9.87 -8.96 -6.92
CA THR A 18 8.79 -9.42 -7.82
C THR A 18 9.28 -9.81 -9.21
N LYS A 19 10.48 -9.38 -9.61
CA LYS A 19 11.13 -9.84 -10.85
C LYS A 19 11.80 -11.22 -10.71
N ARG A 20 12.15 -11.63 -9.49
CA ARG A 20 12.90 -12.88 -9.22
C ARG A 20 12.06 -13.98 -8.58
N MET A 21 10.95 -13.64 -7.94
CA MET A 21 10.07 -14.56 -7.24
C MET A 21 8.62 -14.37 -7.67
N ASP A 22 7.82 -15.44 -7.56
CA ASP A 22 6.41 -15.35 -7.86
C ASP A 22 5.66 -14.49 -6.82
N VAL A 23 4.67 -13.74 -7.29
CA VAL A 23 3.93 -12.73 -6.50
C VAL A 23 3.26 -13.38 -5.29
N MET A 24 2.67 -14.55 -5.48
CA MET A 24 1.99 -15.29 -4.41
C MET A 24 2.94 -15.68 -3.28
N SER A 25 4.17 -16.12 -3.60
CA SER A 25 5.18 -16.47 -2.59
C SER A 25 5.68 -15.25 -1.82
N LEU A 26 5.84 -14.11 -2.49
CA LEU A 26 6.26 -12.86 -1.81
C LEU A 26 5.19 -12.31 -0.89
N THR A 27 3.94 -12.21 -1.36
CA THR A 27 2.83 -11.69 -0.54
C THR A 27 2.56 -12.60 0.67
N SER A 28 2.63 -13.92 0.50
CA SER A 28 2.48 -14.85 1.63
C SER A 28 3.62 -14.76 2.64
N LEU A 29 4.87 -14.61 2.20
CA LEU A 29 6.01 -14.38 3.09
C LEU A 29 5.86 -13.07 3.87
N GLN A 30 5.47 -11.97 3.20
CA GLN A 30 5.30 -10.67 3.83
C GLN A 30 4.18 -10.69 4.88
N LEU A 31 3.01 -11.24 4.54
CA LEU A 31 1.89 -11.35 5.47
C LEU A 31 2.19 -12.33 6.61
N GLY A 32 2.88 -13.44 6.32
CA GLY A 32 3.29 -14.41 7.34
C GLY A 32 4.31 -13.82 8.32
N LEU A 33 5.33 -13.12 7.81
CA LEU A 33 6.36 -12.48 8.63
C LEU A 33 5.75 -11.37 9.49
N VAL A 34 4.93 -10.50 8.90
CA VAL A 34 4.24 -9.42 9.63
C VAL A 34 3.28 -9.99 10.67
N GLY A 35 2.50 -11.00 10.33
CA GLY A 35 1.58 -11.66 11.26
C GLY A 35 2.32 -12.29 12.44
N PHE A 36 3.42 -13.01 12.17
CA PHE A 36 4.24 -13.62 13.21
C PHE A 36 4.92 -12.59 14.12
N LEU A 37 5.53 -11.55 13.55
CA LEU A 37 6.14 -10.47 14.34
C LEU A 37 5.09 -9.72 15.16
N SER A 38 3.94 -9.39 14.56
CA SER A 38 2.85 -8.69 15.24
C SER A 38 2.32 -9.52 16.42
N LEU A 39 2.17 -10.83 16.25
CA LEU A 39 1.78 -11.74 17.32
C LEU A 39 2.84 -11.79 18.44
N ALA A 40 4.12 -11.92 18.09
CA ALA A 40 5.21 -11.98 19.05
C ALA A 40 5.33 -10.70 19.89
N ILE A 41 5.19 -9.53 19.25
CA ILE A 41 5.21 -8.22 19.92
C ILE A 41 3.96 -8.06 20.79
N SER A 42 2.79 -8.44 20.30
CA SER A 42 1.54 -8.37 21.07
C SER A 42 1.62 -9.21 22.34
N LEU A 43 2.18 -10.43 22.28
CA LEU A 43 2.40 -11.25 23.48
C LEU A 43 3.39 -10.65 24.49
N LEU A 44 4.38 -9.89 24.01
CA LEU A 44 5.45 -9.33 24.85
C LEU A 44 5.03 -8.04 25.54
N PHE A 45 4.20 -7.20 24.90
CA PHE A 45 3.81 -5.87 25.38
C PHE A 45 2.37 -5.76 25.86
N GLU A 46 1.45 -6.55 25.30
CA GLU A 46 0.02 -6.50 25.61
C GLU A 46 -0.45 -7.83 26.22
N ARG A 47 -1.55 -7.78 26.98
CA ARG A 47 -2.25 -9.00 27.40
C ARG A 47 -3.37 -9.25 26.39
N PRO A 48 -3.17 -10.11 25.38
CA PRO A 48 -4.17 -10.30 24.34
C PRO A 48 -5.45 -10.87 24.96
N THR A 49 -6.53 -10.08 24.93
CA THR A 49 -7.86 -10.58 25.24
C THR A 49 -8.31 -11.44 24.06
N LEU A 50 -8.38 -12.76 24.27
CA LEU A 50 -8.67 -13.73 23.21
C LEU A 50 -10.05 -13.49 22.55
N PHE A 51 -11.00 -12.91 23.28
CA PHE A 51 -12.34 -12.59 22.77
C PHE A 51 -12.82 -11.23 23.27
N PRO A 52 -12.59 -10.15 22.49
CA PRO A 52 -13.15 -8.83 22.77
C PRO A 52 -14.63 -8.68 22.37
N GLY A 53 -15.20 -9.65 21.66
CA GLY A 53 -16.60 -9.68 21.20
C GLY A 53 -16.74 -9.98 19.70
N TRP A 54 -17.93 -10.42 19.28
CA TRP A 54 -18.18 -10.82 17.88
C TRP A 54 -18.01 -9.68 16.87
N SER A 55 -18.37 -8.44 17.27
CA SER A 55 -18.17 -7.24 16.46
C SER A 55 -16.69 -6.92 16.22
N ALA A 56 -15.87 -7.01 17.28
CA ALA A 56 -14.44 -6.77 17.20
C ALA A 56 -13.74 -7.83 16.34
N VAL A 57 -14.09 -9.10 16.52
CA VAL A 57 -13.56 -10.19 15.68
C VAL A 57 -13.95 -10.00 14.21
N GLY A 58 -15.20 -9.62 13.93
CA GLY A 58 -15.65 -9.31 12.57
C GLY A 58 -14.84 -8.19 11.90
N ALA A 59 -14.59 -7.09 12.63
CA ALA A 59 -13.79 -5.98 12.12
C ALA A 59 -12.32 -6.36 11.87
N VAL A 60 -11.72 -7.17 12.76
CA VAL A 60 -10.35 -7.67 12.61
C VAL A 60 -10.24 -8.58 11.40
N VAL A 61 -11.15 -9.55 11.24
CA VAL A 61 -11.15 -10.47 10.10
C VAL A 61 -11.37 -9.71 8.79
N TYR A 62 -12.32 -8.78 8.76
CA TYR A 62 -12.57 -7.95 7.58
C TYR A 62 -11.32 -7.15 7.18
N THR A 63 -10.68 -6.49 8.14
CA THR A 63 -9.48 -5.68 7.89
C THR A 63 -8.29 -6.55 7.47
N ALA A 64 -8.10 -7.71 8.10
CA ALA A 64 -7.01 -8.63 7.76
C ALA A 64 -7.16 -9.21 6.35
N ILE A 65 -8.38 -9.55 5.92
CA ILE A 65 -8.63 -10.08 4.58
C ILE A 65 -8.58 -8.96 3.54
N MET A 66 -9.39 -7.90 3.70
CA MET A 66 -9.50 -6.85 2.69
C MET A 66 -8.26 -5.93 2.67
N GLY A 67 -7.87 -5.39 3.83
CA GLY A 67 -6.71 -4.49 3.95
C GLY A 67 -5.37 -5.19 4.03
N GLY A 68 -5.34 -6.48 4.37
CA GLY A 68 -4.14 -7.30 4.37
C GLY A 68 -4.01 -8.10 3.07
N VAL A 69 -4.67 -9.25 3.00
CA VAL A 69 -4.46 -10.22 1.92
C VAL A 69 -4.75 -9.63 0.54
N VAL A 70 -5.94 -9.05 0.35
CA VAL A 70 -6.38 -8.56 -0.97
C VAL A 70 -5.58 -7.32 -1.37
N ALA A 71 -5.48 -6.32 -0.50
CA ALA A 71 -4.76 -5.08 -0.80
C ALA A 71 -3.27 -5.33 -1.11
N TYR A 72 -2.54 -6.08 -0.27
CA TYR A 72 -1.12 -6.34 -0.51
C TYR A 72 -0.88 -7.25 -1.72
N PHE A 73 -1.80 -8.17 -2.02
CA PHE A 73 -1.72 -8.97 -3.24
C PHE A 73 -1.89 -8.09 -4.48
N LEU A 74 -2.92 -7.24 -4.54
CA LEU A 74 -3.12 -6.29 -5.64
C LEU A 74 -1.93 -5.35 -5.79
N MET A 75 -1.38 -4.85 -4.68
CA MET A 75 -0.22 -3.97 -4.66
C MET A 75 1.02 -4.67 -5.23
N THR A 76 1.33 -5.87 -4.75
CA THR A 76 2.52 -6.63 -5.19
C THR A 76 2.38 -7.05 -6.65
N TRP A 77 1.16 -7.43 -7.06
CA TRP A 77 0.83 -7.76 -8.45
C TRP A 77 0.93 -6.54 -9.38
N GLY A 78 0.42 -5.38 -8.95
CA GLY A 78 0.53 -4.13 -9.70
C GLY A 78 1.98 -3.67 -9.86
N GLN A 79 2.79 -3.79 -8.80
CA GLN A 79 4.22 -3.47 -8.83
C GLN A 79 5.06 -4.44 -9.69
N ARG A 80 4.60 -5.67 -9.94
CA ARG A 80 5.26 -6.58 -10.88
C ARG A 80 5.14 -6.13 -12.33
N HIS A 81 4.02 -5.49 -12.68
CA HIS A 81 3.72 -5.06 -14.05
C HIS A 81 4.06 -3.58 -14.31
N THR A 82 4.51 -2.86 -13.29
CA THR A 82 4.65 -1.40 -13.30
C THR A 82 6.03 -0.99 -12.75
N THR A 83 6.60 0.10 -13.25
CA THR A 83 7.87 0.62 -12.71
C THR A 83 7.67 1.20 -11.28
N PRO A 84 8.71 1.19 -10.43
CA PRO A 84 8.66 1.79 -9.09
C PRO A 84 8.12 3.23 -9.10
N THR A 85 8.44 3.99 -10.15
CA THR A 85 7.99 5.37 -10.35
C THR A 85 6.47 5.47 -10.47
N ILE A 86 5.86 4.70 -11.38
CA ILE A 86 4.40 4.73 -11.57
C ILE A 86 3.70 4.08 -10.36
N ALA A 87 4.29 3.06 -9.74
CA ALA A 87 3.77 2.46 -8.51
C ALA A 87 3.71 3.46 -7.35
N GLY A 88 4.72 4.31 -7.18
CA GLY A 88 4.72 5.38 -6.18
C GLY A 88 3.62 6.43 -6.44
N VAL A 89 3.35 6.75 -7.70
CA VAL A 89 2.23 7.64 -8.09
C VAL A 89 0.89 6.98 -7.75
N LEU A 90 0.70 5.71 -8.07
CA LEU A 90 -0.53 4.97 -7.76
C LEU A 90 -0.78 4.89 -6.25
N MET A 91 0.24 4.65 -5.43
CA MET A 91 0.11 4.69 -3.97
C MET A 91 -0.26 6.07 -3.43
N SER A 92 0.24 7.14 -4.05
CA SER A 92 -0.17 8.49 -3.70
C SER A 92 -1.65 8.73 -4.06
N LEU A 93 -2.10 8.14 -5.17
CA LEU A 93 -3.49 8.20 -5.63
C LEU A 93 -4.45 7.35 -4.77
N GLU A 94 -3.99 6.24 -4.21
CA GLU A 94 -4.76 5.43 -3.25
C GLU A 94 -5.26 6.28 -2.08
N SER A 95 -4.39 7.12 -1.50
CA SER A 95 -4.77 8.04 -0.43
C SER A 95 -5.85 9.03 -0.85
N VAL A 96 -5.87 9.45 -2.13
CA VAL A 96 -6.88 10.35 -2.69
C VAL A 96 -8.24 9.65 -2.77
N PHE A 97 -8.27 8.40 -3.25
CA PHE A 97 -9.48 7.57 -3.26
C PHE A 97 -9.99 7.27 -1.85
N ALA A 98 -9.09 6.98 -0.90
CA ALA A 98 -9.46 6.73 0.49
C ALA A 98 -10.22 7.92 1.10
N VAL A 99 -9.79 9.15 0.82
CA VAL A 99 -10.50 10.37 1.28
C VAL A 99 -11.87 10.51 0.61
N ILE A 100 -11.96 10.29 -0.71
CA ILE A 100 -13.26 10.34 -1.43
C ILE A 100 -14.24 9.33 -0.83
N VAL A 101 -13.80 8.09 -0.65
CA VAL A 101 -14.65 7.01 -0.11
C VAL A 101 -15.03 7.28 1.35
N SER A 102 -14.10 7.78 2.17
CA SER A 102 -14.38 8.15 3.56
C SER A 102 -15.50 9.20 3.68
N ILE A 103 -15.44 10.23 2.84
CA ILE A 103 -16.48 11.28 2.78
C ILE A 103 -17.79 10.71 2.23
N ALA A 104 -17.75 9.88 1.18
CA ALA A 104 -18.94 9.29 0.56
C ALA A 104 -19.67 8.31 1.49
N CYS A 105 -18.94 7.54 2.30
CA CYS A 105 -19.51 6.66 3.31
C CYS A 105 -19.97 7.40 4.59
N GLY A 106 -19.76 8.72 4.68
CA GLY A 106 -20.16 9.54 5.82
C GLY A 106 -19.32 9.32 7.08
N PHE A 107 -18.13 8.75 6.97
CA PHE A 107 -17.22 8.55 8.11
C PHE A 107 -16.60 9.86 8.59
N ASP A 108 -16.39 10.82 7.68
CA ASP A 108 -15.78 12.11 7.99
C ASP A 108 -16.57 13.26 7.37
N SER A 109 -16.55 14.42 8.02
CA SER A 109 -17.21 15.63 7.51
C SER A 109 -16.31 16.36 6.52
N LEU A 110 -16.89 16.91 5.45
CA LEU A 110 -16.18 17.74 4.47
C LEU A 110 -15.58 18.98 5.17
N THR A 111 -14.34 18.83 5.62
CA THR A 111 -13.55 19.93 6.15
C THR A 111 -12.80 20.61 5.02
N TRP A 112 -12.72 21.95 5.06
CA TRP A 112 -11.96 22.75 4.09
C TRP A 112 -10.52 22.24 3.90
N ARG A 113 -9.91 21.75 5.00
CA ARG A 113 -8.56 21.15 5.00
C ARG A 113 -8.48 19.88 4.16
N GLY A 114 -9.50 19.01 4.20
CA GLY A 114 -9.56 17.79 3.40
C GLY A 114 -9.69 18.08 1.91
N VAL A 115 -10.51 19.07 1.53
CA VAL A 115 -10.66 19.51 0.13
C VAL A 115 -9.35 20.09 -0.41
N VAL A 116 -8.67 20.94 0.35
CA VAL A 116 -7.38 21.51 -0.06
C VAL A 116 -6.32 20.41 -0.21
N GLY A 117 -6.26 19.45 0.73
CA GLY A 117 -5.35 18.30 0.65
C GLY A 117 -5.62 17.41 -0.55
N PHE A 118 -6.89 17.14 -0.85
CA PHE A 118 -7.32 16.40 -2.04
C PHE A 118 -6.86 17.09 -3.33
N CYS A 119 -7.11 18.39 -3.48
CA CYS A 119 -6.70 19.15 -4.67
C CYS A 119 -5.18 19.17 -4.85
N LEU A 120 -4.43 19.32 -3.75
CA LEU A 120 -2.96 19.29 -3.77
C LEU A 120 -2.42 17.92 -4.22
N ALA A 121 -2.95 16.83 -3.66
CA ALA A 121 -2.53 15.48 -4.01
C ALA A 121 -2.90 15.11 -5.47
N PHE A 122 -4.09 15.50 -5.92
CA PHE A 122 -4.53 15.29 -7.30
C PHE A 122 -3.68 16.10 -8.29
N ALA A 123 -3.41 17.37 -8.01
CA ALA A 123 -2.54 18.20 -8.85
C ALA A 123 -1.10 17.66 -8.89
N GLY A 124 -0.56 17.26 -7.73
CA GLY A 124 0.80 16.70 -7.64
C GLY A 124 0.96 15.40 -8.42
N THR A 125 0.00 14.48 -8.31
CA THR A 125 0.02 13.21 -9.06
C THR A 125 -0.17 13.41 -10.56
N GLY A 126 -1.04 14.35 -10.97
CA GLY A 126 -1.21 14.73 -12.38
C GLY A 126 0.07 15.29 -12.99
N LEU A 127 0.78 16.19 -12.29
CA LEU A 127 2.07 16.73 -12.72
C LEU A 127 3.18 15.66 -12.77
N ALA A 128 3.20 14.73 -11.81
CA ALA A 128 4.17 13.64 -11.81
C ALA A 128 3.99 12.71 -13.02
N GLN A 129 2.73 12.46 -13.42
CA GLN A 129 2.42 11.65 -14.60
C GLN A 129 2.86 12.35 -15.88
N THR A 130 2.58 13.65 -16.05
CA THR A 130 2.99 14.39 -17.26
C THR A 130 4.51 14.49 -17.35
N TYR A 131 5.21 14.64 -16.23
CA TYR A 131 6.67 14.58 -16.20
C TYR A 131 7.19 13.20 -16.62
N SER A 132 6.65 12.12 -16.04
CA SER A 132 7.02 10.74 -16.41
C SER A 132 6.70 10.39 -17.86
N ALA A 133 5.74 11.05 -18.50
CA ALA A 133 5.45 10.88 -19.92
C ALA A 133 6.42 11.67 -20.82
N SER A 134 7.05 12.73 -20.30
CA SER A 134 7.99 13.60 -21.03
C SER A 134 9.43 13.05 -21.03
N THR A 135 9.83 12.31 -20.00
CA THR A 135 11.04 11.49 -20.02
C THR A 135 10.73 10.22 -20.82
N GLY A 136 11.15 10.20 -22.08
CA GLY A 136 10.95 9.07 -23.01
C GLY A 136 11.32 7.71 -22.40
N PRO A 137 10.75 6.61 -22.93
CA PRO A 137 10.74 5.30 -22.29
C PRO A 137 12.15 4.92 -21.82
N GLU A 138 12.32 4.73 -20.51
CA GLU A 138 13.52 4.10 -19.98
C GLU A 138 13.73 2.80 -20.77
N PRO A 139 14.95 2.55 -21.28
CA PRO A 139 15.21 1.33 -22.04
C PRO A 139 14.89 0.16 -21.11
N VAL A 140 13.86 -0.59 -21.48
CA VAL A 140 13.56 -1.90 -20.93
C VAL A 140 14.83 -2.70 -21.09
N LEU A 141 15.60 -2.82 -20.01
CA LEU A 141 16.76 -3.69 -19.93
C LEU A 141 16.24 -5.09 -20.17
N ASP A 142 16.46 -5.51 -21.41
CA ASP A 142 16.31 -6.84 -21.96
C ASP A 142 17.05 -7.82 -21.03
N ALA A 143 16.29 -8.41 -20.12
CA ALA A 143 16.74 -9.49 -19.24
C ALA A 143 15.76 -10.64 -19.39
N ARG A 144 15.82 -11.24 -20.57
CA ARG A 144 15.53 -12.65 -20.84
C ARG A 144 16.76 -13.22 -21.57
N PRO A 145 17.00 -14.54 -21.56
CA PRO A 145 16.13 -15.64 -21.13
C PRO A 145 16.27 -16.08 -19.68
#